data_AF-A0A932YXU0-F1
#
_entry.id   AF-A0A932YXU0-F1
#
_cell.length_a   1.000
_cell.length_b   1.000
_cell.length_c   1.000
_cell.angle_alpha   90.00
_cell.angle_beta   90.00
_cell.angle_gamma   90.00
#
_symmetry.space_group_name_H-M   'P 1'
#
loop_
_entity.id
_entity.type
_entity.pdbx_description
1 polymer ?
#
loop_
_entity_poly.entity_id
_entity_poly.type
_entity_poly.pdbx_seq_one_letter_code
_entity_poly.pdbx_strand_id
1 'polypeptide(L)'
;MAGPATERSRSDPGEIEAVVSAVYRETGQRFAVSFPRRPYPGIREGASITFSLNDWYGGEDPRKGQVVRLRRVQQFAKGWRALEARPVTLTRIEHERTEGARREP
;
A
#
# COMPACT_ATOMS: atom_id res chain seq x y z
N MET A 1 1.09 -21.90 -35.78
CA MET A 1 0.52 -20.72 -35.13
C MET A 1 -0.16 -21.17 -33.84
N ALA A 2 0.50 -21.03 -32.69
CA ALA A 2 -0.08 -21.37 -31.40
C ALA A 2 -0.90 -20.17 -30.90
N GLY A 3 -2.15 -20.42 -30.49
CA GLY A 3 -3.11 -19.39 -30.09
C GLY A 3 -2.67 -18.62 -28.83
N PRO A 4 -3.24 -17.42 -28.58
CA PRO A 4 -2.93 -16.67 -27.39
C PRO A 4 -3.45 -17.43 -26.16
N ALA A 5 -2.52 -17.73 -25.25
CA ALA A 5 -2.84 -18.25 -23.93
C ALA A 5 -3.79 -17.27 -23.22
N THR A 6 -5.02 -17.71 -23.03
CA THR A 6 -6.01 -17.07 -22.16
C THR A 6 -5.53 -17.24 -20.73
N GLU A 7 -4.70 -16.32 -20.25
CA GLU A 7 -4.36 -16.26 -18.83
C GLU A 7 -5.49 -15.51 -18.12
N ARG A 8 -6.34 -16.32 -17.49
CA ARG A 8 -7.51 -15.92 -16.71
C ARG A 8 -7.18 -14.70 -15.85
N SER A 9 -7.98 -13.64 -15.99
CA SER A 9 -8.05 -12.52 -15.04
C SER A 9 -8.25 -13.05 -13.62
N ARG A 10 -7.15 -13.38 -12.92
CA ARG A 10 -7.11 -13.26 -11.48
C ARG A 10 -7.12 -11.77 -11.25
N SER A 11 -8.20 -11.25 -10.67
CA SER A 11 -8.36 -9.83 -10.38
C SER A 11 -7.09 -9.31 -9.71
N ASP A 12 -6.19 -8.70 -10.46
CA ASP A 12 -5.17 -7.83 -9.93
C ASP A 12 -5.94 -6.58 -9.53
N PRO A 13 -6.12 -6.32 -8.23
CA PRO A 13 -6.86 -5.14 -7.79
C PRO A 13 -6.08 -3.84 -8.09
N GLY A 14 -4.95 -3.93 -8.79
CA GLY A 14 -4.04 -2.84 -9.08
C GLY A 14 -3.33 -2.38 -7.83
N GLU A 15 -3.37 -1.06 -7.64
CA GLU A 15 -2.74 -0.39 -6.52
C GLU A 15 -3.75 -0.15 -5.39
N ILE A 16 -3.42 -0.65 -4.19
CA ILE A 16 -4.29 -0.57 -3.01
C ILE A 16 -3.67 0.36 -1.99
N GLU A 17 -4.46 1.30 -1.49
CA GLU A 17 -4.11 2.06 -0.30
C GLU A 17 -4.66 1.35 0.92
N ALA A 18 -3.77 1.00 1.85
CA ALA A 18 -4.09 0.27 3.06
C ALA A 18 -3.47 0.97 4.27
N VAL A 19 -4.09 0.79 5.44
CA VAL A 19 -3.55 1.26 6.72
C VAL A 19 -2.88 0.10 7.41
N VAL A 20 -1.62 0.28 7.84
CA VAL A 20 -0.90 -0.70 8.63
C VAL A 20 -1.55 -0.82 10.00
N SER A 21 -2.00 -2.02 10.36
CA SER A 21 -2.61 -2.32 11.66
C SER A 21 -1.61 -2.90 12.65
N ALA A 22 -0.69 -3.73 12.17
CA ALA A 22 0.34 -4.37 12.99
C ALA A 22 1.64 -4.59 12.19
N VAL A 23 2.75 -4.61 12.90
CA VAL A 23 4.08 -4.88 12.35
C VAL A 23 4.74 -5.92 13.24
N TYR A 24 5.08 -7.07 12.68
CA TYR A 24 5.70 -8.20 13.37
C TYR A 24 7.17 -8.26 13.01
N ARG A 25 8.03 -8.35 14.03
CA ARG A 25 9.50 -8.31 13.90
C ARG A 25 10.20 -9.50 14.55
N GLU A 26 9.47 -10.58 14.82
CA GLU A 26 10.04 -11.76 15.47
C GLU A 26 11.06 -12.46 14.56
N THR A 27 12.03 -13.14 15.20
CA THR A 27 13.14 -13.82 14.54
C THR A 27 12.63 -14.82 13.49
N GLY A 28 12.95 -14.56 12.23
CA GLY A 28 12.67 -15.44 11.09
C GLY A 28 11.61 -14.93 10.12
N GLN A 29 10.64 -14.12 10.56
CA GLN A 29 9.61 -13.55 9.67
C GLN A 29 9.21 -12.14 10.09
N ARG A 30 9.67 -11.16 9.31
CA ARG A 30 9.32 -9.74 9.45
C ARG A 30 8.25 -9.39 8.43
N PHE A 31 7.03 -9.10 8.88
CA PHE A 31 5.93 -8.72 8.01
C PHE A 31 5.01 -7.70 8.68
N ALA A 32 4.22 -7.00 7.86
CA ALA A 32 3.19 -6.09 8.32
C ALA A 32 1.82 -6.57 7.85
N VAL A 33 0.80 -6.26 8.66
CA VAL A 33 -0.61 -6.52 8.36
C VAL A 33 -1.29 -5.17 8.14
N SER A 34 -2.06 -5.07 7.07
CA SER A 34 -2.74 -3.84 6.68
C SER A 34 -4.17 -4.12 6.22
N PHE A 35 -5.02 -3.09 6.27
CA PHE A 35 -6.41 -3.16 5.82
C PHE A 35 -6.68 -2.09 4.77
N PRO A 36 -7.35 -2.43 3.65
CA PRO A 36 -7.72 -1.45 2.64
C PRO A 36 -8.49 -0.27 3.23
N ARG A 37 -8.17 0.96 2.81
CA ARG A 37 -8.87 2.19 3.26
C ARG A 37 -10.29 2.32 2.73
N ARG A 38 -10.57 1.64 1.62
CA ARG A 38 -11.85 1.65 0.90
C ARG A 38 -12.12 0.27 0.34
N PRO A 39 -13.36 -0.05 -0.07
CA PRO A 39 -13.65 -1.28 -0.79
C PRO A 39 -12.85 -1.35 -2.09
N TYR A 40 -12.28 -2.52 -2.40
CA TYR A 40 -11.57 -2.78 -3.66
C TYR A 40 -12.21 -3.98 -4.39
N PRO A 41 -12.40 -3.91 -5.72
CA PRO A 41 -12.90 -5.03 -6.49
C PRO A 41 -12.04 -6.29 -6.27
N GLY A 42 -12.69 -7.40 -5.93
CA GLY A 42 -12.01 -8.67 -5.68
C GLY A 42 -11.50 -8.87 -4.26
N ILE A 43 -11.48 -7.84 -3.41
CA ILE A 43 -11.09 -7.95 -2.00
C ILE A 43 -12.32 -7.78 -1.12
N ARG A 44 -12.61 -8.81 -0.30
CA ARG A 44 -13.72 -8.76 0.66
C ARG A 44 -13.50 -7.66 1.69
N GLU A 45 -14.60 -7.02 2.10
CA GLU A 45 -14.56 -6.06 3.20
C GLU A 45 -13.98 -6.71 4.46
N GLY A 46 -13.12 -5.96 5.18
CA GLY A 46 -12.40 -6.48 6.34
C GLY A 46 -11.27 -7.46 6.05
N ALA A 47 -11.00 -7.81 4.78
CA ALA A 47 -9.86 -8.65 4.45
C ALA A 47 -8.53 -7.93 4.73
N SER A 48 -7.63 -8.61 5.44
CA SER A 48 -6.28 -8.12 5.67
C SER A 48 -5.37 -8.43 4.48
N ILE A 49 -4.48 -7.49 4.17
CA ILE A 49 -3.39 -7.66 3.21
C ILE A 49 -2.08 -7.60 3.98
N THR A 50 -1.25 -8.62 3.81
CA THR A 50 0.07 -8.72 4.43
C THR A 50 1.18 -8.33 3.45
N PHE A 51 2.31 -7.86 3.93
CA PHE A 51 3.52 -7.66 3.12
C PHE A 51 4.77 -7.93 3.94
N SER A 52 5.81 -8.48 3.30
CA SER A 52 7.09 -8.68 3.96
C SER A 52 7.80 -7.35 4.17
N LEU A 53 8.55 -7.20 5.26
CA LEU A 53 9.46 -6.05 5.38
C LEU A 53 10.62 -6.10 4.36
N ASN A 54 10.86 -7.24 3.72
CA ASN A 54 11.80 -7.32 2.59
C ASN A 54 11.20 -6.78 1.28
N ASP A 55 9.86 -6.70 1.20
CA ASP A 55 9.10 -6.21 0.05
C ASP A 55 8.72 -4.71 0.24
N TRP A 56 9.33 -4.06 1.23
CA TRP A 56 9.07 -2.68 1.64
C TRP A 56 10.11 -1.71 1.06
N TYR A 57 9.62 -0.66 0.41
CA TYR A 57 10.42 0.33 -0.29
C TYR A 57 10.40 1.71 0.39
N GLY A 58 10.13 1.76 1.70
CA GLY A 58 10.28 2.99 2.50
C GLY A 58 11.66 3.10 3.13
N GLY A 59 12.11 4.34 3.38
CA GLY A 59 13.40 4.59 4.03
C GLY A 59 13.45 4.18 5.52
N GLU A 60 12.29 4.08 6.17
CA GLU A 60 12.14 3.57 7.53
C GLU A 60 11.13 2.43 7.54
N ASP A 61 11.23 1.53 8.52
CA ASP A 61 10.24 0.48 8.73
C ASP A 61 8.81 1.03 8.79
N PRO A 62 7.81 0.27 8.28
CA PRO A 62 6.42 0.69 8.38
C PRO A 62 5.98 0.84 9.84
N ARG A 63 5.07 1.77 10.09
CA ARG A 63 4.53 2.07 11.42
C ARG A 63 3.03 1.76 11.48
N LYS A 64 2.55 1.33 12.65
CA LYS A 64 1.10 1.19 12.89
C LYS A 64 0.38 2.52 12.63
N GLY A 65 -0.76 2.47 11.94
CA GLY A 65 -1.53 3.62 11.51
C GLY A 65 -1.04 4.28 10.22
N GLN A 66 0.11 3.87 9.68
CA GLN A 66 0.64 4.45 8.45
C GLN A 66 -0.17 4.01 7.24
N VAL A 67 -0.46 4.97 6.35
CA VAL A 67 -1.02 4.67 5.04
C VAL A 67 0.10 4.22 4.11
N VAL A 68 -0.09 3.05 3.52
CA VAL A 68 0.84 2.43 2.59
C VAL A 68 0.14 2.14 1.28
N ARG A 69 0.95 2.09 0.22
CA ARG A 69 0.53 1.78 -1.13
C ARG A 69 1.08 0.42 -1.49
N LEU A 70 0.18 -0.51 -1.76
CA LEU A 70 0.44 -1.92 -2.03
C LEU A 70 0.26 -2.18 -3.52
N ARG A 71 1.17 -2.95 -4.10
CA ARG A 71 1.14 -3.37 -5.51
C ARG A 71 1.36 -4.88 -5.62
N ARG A 72 0.97 -5.42 -6.78
CA ARG A 72 1.09 -6.86 -7.12
C ARG A 72 0.46 -7.71 -6.02
N VAL A 73 -0.77 -7.34 -5.65
CA VAL A 73 -1.51 -7.93 -4.54
C VAL A 73 -2.16 -9.21 -5.02
N GLN A 74 -1.80 -10.32 -4.40
CA GLN A 74 -2.24 -11.66 -4.79
C GLN A 74 -2.93 -12.37 -3.64
N GLN A 75 -3.90 -13.21 -4.00
CA GLN A 75 -4.56 -14.09 -3.05
C GLN A 75 -3.73 -15.37 -2.86
N PHE A 76 -3.38 -15.66 -1.61
CA PHE A 76 -2.73 -16.89 -1.16
C PHE A 76 -3.71 -17.71 -0.32
N ALA A 77 -3.36 -18.97 -0.04
CA ALA A 77 -4.19 -19.91 0.73
C ALA A 77 -4.67 -19.38 2.09
N LYS A 78 -3.91 -18.48 2.72
CA LYS A 78 -4.19 -17.91 4.06
C LYS A 78 -4.61 -16.44 4.05
N GLY A 79 -4.78 -15.81 2.89
CA GLY A 79 -5.15 -14.39 2.80
C GLY A 79 -4.48 -13.65 1.65
N TRP A 80 -4.54 -12.33 1.69
CA TRP A 80 -3.94 -11.48 0.65
C TRP A 80 -2.52 -11.08 1.02
N ARG A 81 -1.64 -11.04 0.03
CA ARG A 81 -0.27 -10.57 0.19
C ARG A 81 0.14 -9.64 -0.94
N ALA A 82 0.74 -8.51 -0.59
CA ALA A 82 1.41 -7.63 -1.53
C ALA A 82 2.88 -8.02 -1.67
N LEU A 83 3.38 -7.99 -2.90
CA LEU A 83 4.80 -8.20 -3.20
C LEU A 83 5.60 -6.91 -3.27
N GLU A 84 4.91 -5.77 -3.24
CA GLU A 84 5.52 -4.44 -3.24
C GLU A 84 4.70 -3.54 -2.31
N ALA A 85 5.37 -2.89 -1.36
CA ALA A 85 4.77 -1.96 -0.43
C ALA A 85 5.64 -0.70 -0.26
N ARG A 86 5.02 0.48 -0.25
CA ARG A 86 5.72 1.76 -0.04
C ARG A 86 4.91 2.72 0.80
N PRO A 87 5.53 3.66 1.53
CA PRO A 87 4.81 4.68 2.26
C PRO A 87 4.07 5.60 1.27
N VAL A 88 2.86 6.01 1.61
CA VAL A 88 2.24 7.17 0.94
C VAL A 88 2.79 8.41 1.63
N THR A 89 3.76 9.08 1.00
CA THR A 89 4.19 10.40 1.42
C THR A 89 3.00 11.34 1.19
N LEU A 90 2.42 11.85 2.27
CA LEU A 90 1.58 13.04 2.16
C LEU A 90 2.53 14.16 1.76
N THR A 91 2.65 14.42 0.45
CA THR A 91 3.22 15.67 -0.01
C THR A 91 2.35 16.74 0.61
N ARG A 92 2.87 17.38 1.66
CA ARG A 92 2.28 18.59 2.22
C ARG A 92 2.23 19.53 1.03
N ILE A 93 1.04 19.80 0.51
CA ILE A 93 0.87 20.97 -0.33
C ILE A 93 1.24 22.10 0.60
N GLU A 94 2.47 22.57 0.49
CA GLU A 94 2.87 23.86 1.01
C GLU A 94 1.96 24.82 0.26
N HIS A 95 0.83 25.20 0.90
CA HIS A 95 0.14 26.41 0.53
C HIS A 95 1.21 27.49 0.63
N GLU A 96 1.73 27.86 -0.53
CA GLU A 96 2.43 29.10 -0.78
C GLU A 96 1.77 30.15 0.09
N ARG A 97 2.48 30.59 1.13
CA ARG A 97 2.23 31.92 1.65
C ARG A 97 2.60 32.84 0.50
N THR A 98 1.60 33.21 -0.28
CA THR A 98 1.69 34.32 -1.19
C THR A 98 1.87 35.56 -0.32
N GLU A 99 3.11 35.83 0.11
CA GLU A 99 3.52 37.15 0.57
C GLU A 99 3.54 38.05 -0.67
N GLY A 100 2.34 38.51 -1.02
CA GLY A 100 2.11 39.49 -2.05
C GLY A 100 1.21 40.58 -1.50
N ALA A 101 1.79 41.78 -1.40
CA ALA A 101 1.15 43.09 -1.60
C ALA A 101 0.78 43.95 -0.35
N ARG A 102 1.58 45.04 -0.25
CA ARG A 102 1.30 46.41 0.23
C ARG A 102 1.43 46.64 1.75
N ARG A 103 2.17 47.65 2.22
CA ARG A 103 2.33 49.01 1.69
C ARG A 103 3.75 49.57 1.90
N GLU A 104 4.26 50.23 0.86
CA GLU A 104 5.37 51.19 0.90
C GLU A 104 4.97 52.45 1.71
N PRO A 105 5.94 53.23 2.21
CA PRO A 105 5.74 54.36 3.14
C PRO A 105 5.05 55.59 2.54
#